data_AF-A0AAX1UJJ2-F1
#
_entry.id   AF-A0AAX1UJJ2-F1
#
_cell.length_a   1.000
_cell.length_b   1.000
_cell.length_c   1.000
_cell.angle_alpha   90.00
_cell.angle_beta   90.00
_cell.angle_gamma   90.00
#
_symmetry.space_group_name_H-M   'P 1'
#
loop_
_entity.id
_entity.type
_entity.pdbx_description
1 polymer ?
#
loop_
_entity_poly.entity_id
_entity_poly.type
_entity_poly.pdbx_seq_one_letter_code
_entity_poly.pdbx_strand_id
1 'polypeptide(L)'
;MPSTLSERPKMPMHPPDSAGVAALAICEALLLSLLDRKILPEAEILGILEDAAAAHTAHPDDGDAELHRAAARLIAGIRIGQIMPRRR
;
A
#
# COMPACT_ATOMS: atom_id res chain seq x y z
N MET A 1 -42.72 -10.03 9.79
CA MET A 1 -41.31 -9.92 10.20
C MET A 1 -40.56 -9.16 9.11
N PRO A 2 -40.23 -7.87 9.27
CA PRO A 2 -39.47 -7.16 8.25
C PRO A 2 -37.98 -7.48 8.42
N SER A 3 -37.34 -7.95 7.35
CA SER A 3 -35.92 -8.20 7.26
C SER A 3 -35.16 -6.88 7.35
N THR A 4 -34.42 -6.68 8.45
CA THR A 4 -33.48 -5.57 8.57
C THR A 4 -32.30 -5.84 7.63
N LEU A 5 -32.29 -5.18 6.48
CA LEU A 5 -31.06 -5.01 5.71
C LEU A 5 -30.05 -4.34 6.65
N SER A 6 -29.06 -5.11 7.06
CA SER A 6 -27.83 -4.64 7.67
C SER A 6 -27.19 -3.64 6.72
N GLU A 7 -27.45 -2.35 6.95
CA GLU A 7 -26.69 -1.25 6.37
C GLU A 7 -25.24 -1.46 6.79
N ARG A 8 -24.44 -2.05 5.91
CA ARG A 8 -22.99 -2.10 6.10
C ARG A 8 -22.54 -0.64 6.21
N PRO A 9 -21.83 -0.25 7.29
CA PRO A 9 -21.32 1.10 7.40
C PRO A 9 -20.48 1.38 6.17
N LYS A 10 -20.90 2.38 5.38
CA LYS A 10 -20.12 2.90 4.26
C LYS A 10 -18.86 3.51 4.88
N MET A 11 -17.75 2.76 4.83
CA MET A 11 -16.46 3.25 5.31
C MET A 11 -16.20 4.62 4.65
N PRO A 12 -16.01 5.68 5.44
CA PRO A 12 -15.72 7.00 4.88
C PRO A 12 -14.39 6.89 4.14
N MET A 13 -14.43 6.94 2.82
CA MET A 13 -13.22 7.09 2.02
C MET A 13 -12.75 8.52 2.26
N HIS A 14 -11.73 8.68 3.12
CA HIS A 14 -11.07 9.96 3.23
C HIS A 14 -10.46 10.27 1.86
N PRO A 15 -10.62 11.50 1.34
CA PRO A 15 -9.88 11.92 0.16
C PRO A 15 -8.39 11.67 0.44
N PRO A 16 -7.64 11.16 -0.57
CA PRO A 16 -6.26 10.75 -0.35
C PRO A 16 -5.47 11.93 0.19
N ASP A 17 -4.87 11.74 1.36
CA ASP A 17 -3.99 12.74 1.94
C ASP A 17 -2.83 13.00 0.97
N SER A 18 -2.68 14.25 0.54
CA SER A 18 -1.62 14.68 -0.36
C SER A 18 -0.24 14.26 0.12
N ALA A 19 0.00 14.23 1.44
CA ALA A 19 1.24 13.75 2.03
C ALA A 19 1.42 12.23 1.78
N GLY A 20 0.36 11.44 1.97
CA GLY A 20 0.36 10.00 1.72
C GLY A 20 0.59 9.64 0.25
N VAL A 21 -0.04 10.37 -0.68
CA VAL A 21 0.17 10.19 -2.12
C VAL A 21 1.60 10.55 -2.52
N ALA A 22 2.13 11.67 -2.01
CA ALA A 22 3.50 12.08 -2.29
C ALA A 22 4.52 11.06 -1.75
N ALA A 23 4.32 10.57 -0.53
CA ALA A 23 5.19 9.56 0.07
C ALA A 23 5.20 8.25 -0.75
N LEU A 24 4.01 7.79 -1.17
CA LEU A 24 3.89 6.60 -2.02
C LEU A 24 4.65 6.76 -3.34
N ALA A 25 4.44 7.89 -4.04
CA ALA A 25 5.12 8.18 -5.31
C ALA A 25 6.64 8.22 -5.17
N ILE A 26 7.16 8.78 -4.07
CA ILE A 26 8.60 8.80 -3.77
C ILE A 26 9.11 7.37 -3.54
N CYS A 27 8.43 6.57 -2.72
CA CYS A 27 8.81 5.19 -2.46
C CYS A 27 8.83 4.36 -3.75
N GLU A 28 7.85 4.53 -4.63
CA GLU A 28 7.77 3.83 -5.91
C GLU A 28 8.91 4.23 -6.85
N ALA A 29 9.24 5.52 -6.92
CA ALA A 29 10.37 6.01 -7.70
C ALA A 29 11.72 5.45 -7.18
N LEU A 30 11.87 5.33 -5.85
CA LEU A 30 13.05 4.74 -5.23
C LEU A 30 13.15 3.25 -5.55
N LEU A 31 12.10 2.46 -5.34
CA LEU A 31 12.09 1.03 -5.63
C LEU A 31 12.35 0.75 -7.12
N LEU A 32 11.73 1.52 -8.02
CA LEU A 32 11.99 1.41 -9.45
C LEU A 32 13.45 1.74 -9.78
N SER A 33 14.02 2.79 -9.16
CA SER A 33 15.43 3.15 -9.37
C SER A 33 16.40 2.06 -8.90
N LEU A 34 16.08 1.39 -7.78
CA LEU A 34 16.87 0.26 -7.27
C LEU A 34 16.79 -0.95 -8.21
N LEU A 35 15.60 -1.23 -8.75
CA LEU A 35 15.39 -2.29 -9.75
C LEU A 35 16.16 -2.00 -11.05
N ASP A 36 16.02 -0.79 -11.59
CA ASP A 36 16.62 -0.38 -12.87
C ASP A 36 18.15 -0.38 -12.80
N ARG A 37 18.72 0.01 -11.66
CA ARG A 37 20.17 -0.05 -11.40
C ARG A 37 20.67 -1.44 -11.04
N LYS A 38 19.79 -2.45 -10.99
CA LYS A 38 20.09 -3.84 -10.59
C LYS A 38 20.71 -3.93 -9.19
N ILE A 39 20.34 -3.01 -8.31
CA ILE A 39 20.78 -3.02 -6.91
C ILE A 39 19.94 -4.04 -6.13
N LEU A 40 18.63 -4.09 -6.39
CA LEU A 40 17.74 -5.11 -5.86
C LEU A 40 17.03 -5.81 -7.03
N PRO A 41 17.04 -7.14 -7.11
CA PRO A 41 16.20 -7.88 -8.04
C PRO A 41 14.72 -7.76 -7.64
N GLU A 42 13.84 -8.03 -8.60
CA GLU A 42 12.38 -7.93 -8.41
C GLU A 42 11.87 -8.73 -7.21
N ALA A 43 12.41 -9.94 -6.99
CA ALA A 43 12.03 -10.79 -5.87
C ALA A 43 12.34 -10.17 -4.49
N GLU A 44 13.46 -9.46 -4.36
CA GLU A 44 13.80 -8.77 -3.10
C GLU A 44 12.89 -7.58 -2.86
N ILE A 45 12.50 -6.86 -3.92
CA ILE A 45 11.55 -5.77 -3.76
C ILE A 45 10.16 -6.28 -3.37
N LEU A 46 9.70 -7.39 -3.97
CA LEU A 46 8.46 -8.05 -3.56
C LEU A 46 8.52 -8.47 -2.08
N GLY A 47 9.62 -9.08 -1.64
CA GLY A 47 9.81 -9.44 -0.23
C GLY A 47 9.74 -8.24 0.71
N ILE A 48 10.37 -7.11 0.35
CA ILE A 48 10.28 -5.87 1.14
C ILE A 48 8.83 -5.37 1.26
N LEU A 49 8.06 -5.42 0.17
CA LEU A 49 6.66 -5.00 0.18
C LEU A 49 5.78 -5.95 1.02
N GLU A 50 6.03 -7.25 0.93
CA GLU A 50 5.35 -8.26 1.75
C GLU A 50 5.64 -8.08 3.23
N ASP A 51 6.90 -7.89 3.61
CA ASP A 51 7.32 -7.64 4.98
C ASP A 51 6.71 -6.35 5.54
N ALA A 52 6.69 -5.28 4.74
CA ALA A 52 6.07 -4.01 5.14
C ALA A 52 4.55 -4.15 5.33
N ALA A 53 3.86 -4.85 4.43
CA ALA A 53 2.43 -5.12 4.59
C ALA A 53 2.15 -6.00 5.82
N ALA A 54 2.98 -7.03 6.04
CA ALA A 54 2.87 -7.92 7.19
C ALA A 54 3.05 -7.16 8.50
N ALA A 55 4.02 -6.25 8.59
CA ALA A 55 4.24 -5.40 9.76
C ALA A 55 3.00 -4.55 10.11
N HIS A 56 2.32 -4.00 9.11
CA HIS A 56 1.06 -3.29 9.34
C HIS A 56 -0.07 -4.23 9.78
N THR A 57 -0.13 -5.47 9.30
CA THR A 57 -1.14 -6.44 9.77
C THR A 57 -0.88 -6.99 11.17
N ALA A 58 0.39 -7.05 11.59
CA ALA A 58 0.84 -7.54 12.90
C ALA A 58 0.91 -6.43 13.97
N HIS A 59 0.34 -5.27 13.67
CA HIS A 59 0.45 -4.07 14.48
C HIS A 59 -0.17 -4.22 15.89
N PRO A 60 0.45 -3.68 16.96
CA PRO A 60 -0.14 -3.61 18.29
C PRO A 60 -1.49 -2.89 18.31
N ASP A 61 -2.32 -3.16 19.30
CA ASP A 61 -3.60 -2.47 19.45
C ASP A 61 -3.38 -1.05 20.00
N ASP A 62 -3.07 -0.10 19.11
CA ASP A 62 -2.84 1.31 19.44
C ASP A 62 -4.06 2.21 19.17
N GLY A 63 -5.19 1.61 18.75
CA GLY A 63 -6.42 2.31 18.40
C GLY A 63 -6.58 2.63 16.91
N ASP A 64 -5.55 2.44 16.08
CA ASP A 64 -5.56 2.84 14.66
C ASP A 64 -5.60 1.65 13.68
N ALA A 65 -6.20 0.54 14.08
CA ALA A 65 -6.26 -0.70 13.30
C ALA A 65 -6.78 -0.52 11.85
N GLU A 66 -7.65 0.46 11.59
CA GLU A 66 -8.12 0.76 10.22
C GLU A 66 -7.05 1.44 9.36
N LEU A 67 -6.26 2.35 9.93
CA LEU A 67 -5.12 2.95 9.24
C LEU A 67 -4.10 1.88 8.87
N HIS A 68 -3.80 0.96 9.80
CA HIS A 68 -2.90 -0.15 9.55
C HIS A 68 -3.40 -1.09 8.45
N ARG A 69 -4.70 -1.41 8.44
CA ARG A 69 -5.31 -2.18 7.35
C ARG A 69 -5.28 -1.45 6.01
N ALA A 70 -5.51 -0.14 6.00
CA ALA A 70 -5.46 0.67 4.79
C ALA A 70 -4.03 0.72 4.22
N ALA A 71 -3.02 0.94 5.08
CA ALA A 71 -1.61 0.94 4.69
C ALA A 71 -1.17 -0.41 4.09
N ALA A 72 -1.50 -1.53 4.76
CA ALA A 72 -1.18 -2.87 4.26
C ALA A 72 -1.77 -3.12 2.86
N ARG A 73 -3.02 -2.70 2.63
CA ARG A 73 -3.69 -2.83 1.31
C ARG A 73 -3.02 -1.98 0.24
N LEU A 74 -2.60 -0.75 0.57
CA LEU A 74 -1.90 0.13 -0.36
C LEU A 74 -0.54 -0.46 -0.75
N ILE A 75 0.23 -0.91 0.24
CA ILE A 75 1.55 -1.53 0.03
C ILE A 75 1.44 -2.78 -0.86
N ALA A 76 0.49 -3.68 -0.57
CA ALA A 76 0.24 -4.86 -1.37
C ALA A 76 -0.24 -4.54 -2.81
N GLY A 77 -0.76 -3.33 -3.03
CA GLY A 77 -1.19 -2.83 -4.33
C GLY A 77 -0.07 -2.20 -5.16
N ILE A 78 1.11 -1.93 -4.58
CA ILE A 78 2.23 -1.30 -5.29
C ILE A 78 2.69 -2.21 -6.43
N ARG A 79 2.58 -1.70 -7.65
CA ARG A 79 3.08 -2.36 -8.86
C ARG A 79 4.13 -1.49 -9.51
N ILE A 80 5.38 -1.92 -9.39
CA ILE A 80 6.58 -1.21 -9.89
C ILE A 80 6.49 -0.85 -11.38
N GLY A 81 5.75 -1.63 -12.17
CA GLY A 81 5.56 -1.39 -13.61
C GLY A 81 4.45 -0.42 -14.02
N GLN A 82 3.58 0.06 -13.12
CA GLN A 82 2.38 0.81 -13.53
C GLN A 82 2.54 2.34 -13.59
N ILE A 83 3.63 2.91 -13.10
CA ILE A 83 3.73 4.38 -12.91
C ILE A 83 4.58 5.08 -13.97
N MET A 84 5.44 4.37 -14.71
CA MET A 84 6.15 4.90 -15.87
C MET A 84 6.30 3.84 -16.98
N PRO A 85 6.09 4.18 -18.27
CA PRO A 85 6.49 3.30 -19.36
C PRO A 85 8.01 3.11 -19.31
N ARG A 86 8.48 1.87 -19.23
CA ARG A 86 9.91 1.53 -19.29
C ARG A 86 10.49 2.19 -20.54
N ARG A 87 11.27 3.26 -20.38
CA ARG A 87 12.03 3.83 -21.50
C ARG A 87 13.11 2.80 -21.84
N ARG A 88 12.89 2.09 -22.95
CA ARG A 88 13.86 1.19 -23.57
C ARG A 88 15.08 1.96 -24.06
#